data_AF-A0A6P7GF54-F1
#
_entry.id   AF-A0A6P7GF54-F1
#
_cell.length_a   1.000
_cell.length_b   1.000
_cell.length_c   1.000
_cell.angle_alpha   90.00
_cell.angle_beta   90.00
_cell.angle_gamma   90.00
#
_symmetry.space_group_name_H-M   'P 1'
#
loop_
_entity.id
_entity.type
_entity.pdbx_description
1 polymer ?
#
loop_
_entity_poly.entity_id
_entity_poly.type
_entity_poly.pdbx_seq_one_letter_code
_entity_poly.pdbx_strand_id
1 'polypeptide(L)'
;MNFKYKKCFQTLCCAVLFAYSVLLVYQTFSSGNNRISTNEQSESKPFYLDRNLAEDRSQTDYEPPQEYVGEIVTATAKPPSTTLEDVFISVKTTKTYHNKRLPIILKTWFQLARKQTWFFTDTDDLAFQMKTNGHMINTNCSASHSRKALCCKMSVEFDTFLKTDKK
;
A
#
# COMPACT_ATOMS: atom_id res chain seq x y z
N MET A 1 37.56 43.91 25.75
CA MET A 1 37.22 42.47 25.84
C MET A 1 38.44 41.66 25.42
N ASN A 2 39.10 41.02 26.38
CA ASN A 2 40.48 40.52 26.26
C ASN A 2 40.61 39.37 25.24
N PHE A 3 41.53 39.48 24.28
CA PHE A 3 41.78 38.53 23.18
C PHE A 3 42.02 37.08 23.65
N LYS A 4 42.54 36.93 24.87
CA LYS A 4 42.73 35.65 25.57
C LYS A 4 41.40 34.90 25.80
N TYR A 5 40.31 35.59 26.12
CA TYR A 5 39.00 34.96 26.33
C TYR A 5 38.36 34.47 25.04
N LYS A 6 38.57 35.19 23.91
CA LYS A 6 38.07 34.74 22.59
C LYS A 6 38.74 33.44 22.15
N LYS A 7 40.06 33.34 22.31
CA LYS A 7 40.81 32.10 22.04
C LYS A 7 40.41 30.96 22.98
N CYS A 8 40.23 31.26 24.27
CA CYS A 8 39.79 30.26 25.24
C CYS A 8 38.38 29.72 24.93
N PHE A 9 37.44 30.61 24.60
CA PHE A 9 36.08 30.24 24.21
C PHE A 9 36.05 29.41 22.93
N GLN A 10 36.85 29.79 21.93
CA GLN A 10 36.96 29.04 20.68
C GLN A 10 37.52 27.64 20.91
N THR A 11 38.58 27.50 21.71
CA THR A 11 39.14 26.18 22.07
C THR A 11 38.14 25.33 22.85
N LEU A 12 37.39 25.94 23.79
CA LEU A 12 36.33 25.26 24.54
C LEU A 12 35.21 24.76 23.59
N CYS A 13 34.73 25.60 22.67
CA CYS A 13 33.72 25.21 21.69
C CYS A 13 34.20 24.07 20.79
N CYS A 14 35.44 24.13 20.30
CA CYS A 14 36.01 23.04 19.51
C CYS A 14 36.07 21.74 20.32
N ALA A 15 36.55 21.78 21.56
CA ALA A 15 36.63 20.59 22.42
C ALA A 15 35.26 19.96 22.69
N VAL A 16 34.23 20.77 22.95
CA VAL A 16 32.85 20.30 23.15
C VAL A 16 32.28 19.66 21.88
N LEU A 17 32.51 20.26 20.71
CA LEU A 17 32.06 19.71 19.43
C LEU A 17 32.74 18.38 19.09
N PHE A 18 34.04 18.26 19.35
CA PHE A 18 34.77 17.01 19.17
C PHE A 18 34.23 15.92 20.12
N ALA A 19 34.05 16.23 21.41
CA ALA A 19 33.48 15.29 22.38
C ALA A 19 32.05 14.83 21.99
N TYR A 20 31.22 15.75 21.51
CA TYR A 20 29.86 15.45 21.05
C TYR A 20 29.85 14.55 19.81
N SER A 21 30.73 14.81 18.83
CA SER A 21 30.87 13.94 17.64
C SER A 21 31.31 12.52 18.00
N VAL A 22 32.23 12.37 18.96
CA VAL A 22 32.69 11.07 19.44
C VAL A 22 31.57 10.32 20.16
N LEU A 23 30.78 11.03 20.97
CA LEU A 23 29.59 10.46 21.62
C LEU A 23 28.52 10.00 20.62
N LEU A 24 28.24 10.77 19.57
CA LEU A 24 27.29 10.37 18.53
C LEU A 24 27.77 9.12 17.79
N VAL A 25 29.06 9.05 17.44
CA VAL A 25 29.63 7.85 16.81
C VAL A 25 29.53 6.65 17.76
N TYR A 26 29.84 6.83 19.04
CA TYR A 26 29.72 5.77 20.05
C TYR A 26 28.28 5.28 20.20
N GLN A 27 27.29 6.17 20.22
CA GLN A 27 25.87 5.80 20.27
C GLN A 27 25.45 5.02 19.01
N THR A 28 25.84 5.46 17.82
CA THR A 28 25.52 4.74 16.58
C THR A 28 26.16 3.35 16.51
N PHE A 29 27.35 3.18 17.09
CA PHE A 29 28.06 1.91 17.10
C PHE A 29 27.56 0.98 18.22
N SER A 30 27.25 1.52 19.40
CA SER A 30 26.71 0.76 20.53
C SER A 30 25.25 0.35 20.33
N SER A 31 24.45 1.11 19.57
CA SER A 31 23.12 0.69 19.13
C SER A 31 23.14 -0.36 18.02
N GLY A 32 24.32 -0.73 17.51
CA GLY A 32 24.50 -1.70 16.42
C GLY A 32 24.62 -3.16 16.85
N ASN A 33 24.52 -3.50 18.14
CA ASN A 33 24.64 -4.88 18.61
C ASN A 33 23.59 -5.26 19.66
N ASN A 34 22.66 -6.13 19.25
CA ASN A 34 21.65 -6.87 20.01
C ASN A 34 20.42 -6.12 20.57
N ARG A 35 19.25 -6.41 19.98
CA ARG A 35 18.11 -6.99 20.73
C ARG A 35 17.06 -7.64 19.82
N ILE A 36 17.29 -8.94 19.58
CA ILE A 36 16.23 -9.94 19.42
C ILE A 36 15.78 -10.37 20.84
N SER A 37 14.45 -10.54 20.98
CA SER A 37 13.69 -11.19 22.07
C SER A 37 13.62 -10.50 23.44
N THR A 38 12.41 -10.06 23.82
CA THR A 38 11.60 -10.69 24.90
C THR A 38 10.18 -10.13 24.92
N ASN A 39 9.22 -11.05 24.82
CA ASN A 39 7.81 -11.03 25.22
C ASN A 39 7.30 -9.82 26.04
N GLU A 40 6.34 -9.09 25.46
CA GLU A 40 5.23 -8.52 26.23
C GLU A 40 3.95 -9.27 25.85
N GLN A 41 3.34 -9.84 26.88
CA GLN A 41 2.10 -10.60 26.82
C GLN A 41 0.93 -9.62 26.75
N SER A 42 0.52 -9.24 25.55
CA SER A 42 -0.71 -8.48 25.33
C SER A 42 -1.84 -9.44 24.97
N GLU A 43 -2.58 -9.85 26.01
CA GLU A 43 -3.89 -10.48 25.89
C GLU A 43 -4.83 -9.51 25.16
N SER A 44 -4.97 -9.70 23.85
CA SER A 44 -5.91 -8.97 23.01
C SER A 44 -6.83 -9.98 22.37
N LYS A 45 -8.06 -10.03 22.88
CA LYS A 45 -9.17 -10.82 22.32
C LYS A 45 -9.27 -10.58 20.82
N PRO A 46 -9.52 -11.61 19.99
CA PRO A 46 -9.76 -11.39 18.57
C PRO A 46 -11.06 -10.60 18.42
N PHE A 47 -10.93 -9.33 18.04
CA PHE A 47 -12.05 -8.52 17.56
C PHE A 47 -12.36 -8.99 16.15
N TYR A 48 -13.32 -9.93 16.04
CA TYR A 48 -13.94 -10.28 14.77
C TYR A 48 -14.74 -9.08 14.27
N LEU A 49 -14.22 -8.37 13.26
CA LEU A 49 -15.03 -7.43 12.49
C LEU A 49 -15.75 -8.22 11.40
N ASP A 50 -16.91 -8.78 11.73
CA ASP A 50 -17.85 -9.33 10.75
C ASP A 50 -18.35 -8.19 9.87
N ARG A 51 -17.86 -8.13 8.63
CA ARG A 51 -18.37 -7.24 7.59
C ARG A 51 -19.42 -7.99 6.78
N ASN A 52 -20.59 -8.21 7.37
CA ASN A 52 -21.79 -8.58 6.62
C ASN A 52 -22.42 -7.31 6.05
N LEU A 53 -22.01 -6.95 4.83
CA LEU A 53 -22.64 -5.94 4.00
C LEU A 53 -23.42 -6.66 2.90
N ALA A 54 -24.59 -7.19 3.24
CA ALA A 54 -25.73 -7.40 2.36
C ALA A 54 -26.76 -8.30 3.05
N GLU A 55 -27.69 -7.72 3.82
CA GLU A 55 -29.00 -8.35 4.00
C GLU A 55 -30.01 -7.27 4.42
N ASP A 56 -30.38 -6.40 3.49
CA ASP A 56 -31.66 -5.70 3.57
C ASP A 56 -32.59 -6.34 2.55
N ARG A 57 -33.38 -7.31 3.02
CA ARG A 57 -34.64 -7.67 2.40
C ARG A 57 -35.61 -8.08 3.48
N SER A 58 -36.49 -7.12 3.77
CA SER A 58 -37.73 -7.25 4.50
C SER A 58 -38.50 -8.51 4.07
N GLN A 59 -38.85 -9.31 5.08
CA GLN A 59 -39.61 -10.54 4.99
C GLN A 59 -41.08 -10.19 5.21
N THR A 60 -41.89 -10.27 4.15
CA THR A 60 -43.36 -10.27 4.26
C THR A 60 -43.90 -11.46 3.48
N ASP A 61 -44.41 -12.40 4.27
CA ASP A 61 -45.55 -13.30 4.10
C ASP A 61 -45.77 -14.12 2.82
N TYR A 62 -46.13 -15.38 3.09
CA TYR A 62 -46.25 -16.54 2.21
C TYR A 62 -47.68 -16.64 1.63
N GLU A 63 -47.83 -16.94 0.34
CA GLU A 63 -49.02 -17.65 -0.19
C GLU A 63 -48.73 -18.37 -1.53
N PRO A 64 -48.93 -19.71 -1.63
CA PRO A 64 -48.95 -20.42 -2.91
C PRO A 64 -50.33 -21.05 -3.20
N PRO A 65 -50.59 -21.61 -4.41
CA PRO A 65 -50.21 -21.18 -5.76
C PRO A 65 -51.45 -21.14 -6.71
N GLN A 66 -51.40 -20.40 -7.81
CA GLN A 66 -52.31 -20.62 -8.95
C GLN A 66 -51.56 -20.90 -10.24
N GLU A 67 -51.91 -22.04 -10.82
CA GLU A 67 -51.47 -22.61 -12.08
C GLU A 67 -51.95 -21.76 -13.25
N TYR A 68 -51.04 -21.09 -13.95
CA TYR A 68 -51.29 -20.48 -15.25
C TYR A 68 -50.21 -20.93 -16.23
N VAL A 69 -50.65 -21.73 -17.20
CA VAL A 69 -49.86 -22.12 -18.37
C VAL A 69 -49.75 -20.88 -19.26
N GLY A 70 -48.63 -20.19 -19.14
CA GLY A 70 -48.20 -19.14 -20.06
C GLY A 70 -46.76 -19.40 -20.42
N GLU A 71 -46.47 -19.46 -21.72
CA GLU A 71 -45.14 -19.58 -22.29
C GLU A 71 -44.29 -18.37 -21.88
N ILE A 72 -43.58 -18.47 -20.76
CA ILE A 72 -42.58 -17.48 -20.37
C ILE A 72 -41.30 -17.85 -21.12
N VAL A 73 -41.02 -17.12 -22.21
CA VAL A 73 -39.67 -17.03 -22.78
C VAL A 73 -38.77 -16.51 -21.66
N THR A 74 -38.16 -17.45 -20.94
CA THR A 74 -37.24 -17.17 -19.84
C THR A 74 -35.91 -16.82 -20.49
N ALA A 75 -35.78 -15.58 -20.96
CA ALA A 75 -34.50 -14.99 -21.32
C ALA A 75 -33.74 -14.59 -20.05
N THR A 76 -33.58 -15.53 -19.11
CA THR A 76 -32.57 -15.38 -18.06
C THR A 76 -31.24 -15.76 -18.69
N ALA A 77 -30.65 -14.80 -19.41
CA ALA A 77 -29.28 -14.94 -19.88
C ALA A 77 -28.42 -15.29 -18.65
N LYS A 78 -27.78 -16.48 -18.69
CA LYS A 78 -26.85 -16.91 -17.65
C LYS A 78 -25.87 -15.75 -17.38
N PRO A 79 -25.64 -15.36 -16.11
CA PRO A 79 -24.69 -14.31 -15.83
C PRO A 79 -23.35 -14.68 -16.48
N PRO A 80 -22.69 -13.74 -17.18
CA PRO A 80 -21.43 -14.03 -17.84
C PRO A 80 -20.47 -14.62 -16.81
N SER A 81 -19.83 -15.75 -17.15
CA SER A 81 -18.84 -16.36 -16.27
C SER A 81 -17.63 -15.45 -16.21
N THR A 82 -17.44 -14.75 -15.10
CA THR A 82 -16.28 -13.88 -14.87
C THR A 82 -15.04 -14.73 -14.59
N THR A 83 -13.94 -14.45 -15.28
CA THR A 83 -12.63 -15.05 -15.00
C THR A 83 -11.65 -14.01 -14.46
N LEU A 84 -10.46 -14.43 -14.04
CA LEU A 84 -9.44 -13.50 -13.53
C LEU A 84 -8.93 -12.55 -14.62
N GLU A 85 -9.03 -12.96 -15.89
CA GLU A 85 -8.70 -12.16 -17.07
C GLU A 85 -9.63 -10.95 -17.24
N ASP A 86 -10.80 -10.94 -16.61
CA ASP A 86 -11.72 -9.80 -16.63
C ASP A 86 -11.40 -8.76 -15.55
N VAL A 87 -10.45 -9.06 -14.64
CA VAL A 87 -10.13 -8.20 -13.48
C VAL A 87 -8.86 -7.38 -13.74
N PHE A 88 -8.92 -6.10 -13.38
CA PHE A 88 -7.77 -5.19 -13.33
C PHE A 88 -7.52 -4.75 -11.88
N ILE A 89 -6.32 -4.98 -11.36
CA ILE A 89 -5.97 -4.64 -9.98
C ILE A 89 -4.95 -3.49 -10.03
N SER A 90 -5.35 -2.29 -9.60
CA SER A 90 -4.41 -1.18 -9.43
C SER A 90 -3.90 -1.09 -7.99
N VAL A 91 -2.60 -0.86 -7.82
CA VAL A 91 -1.96 -0.66 -6.53
C VAL A 91 -1.22 0.67 -6.51
N LYS A 92 -1.75 1.64 -5.78
CA LYS A 92 -1.07 2.92 -5.50
C LYS A 92 0.08 2.71 -4.53
N THR A 93 1.24 3.27 -4.86
CA THR A 93 2.40 3.33 -3.97
C THR A 93 3.19 4.63 -4.20
N THR A 94 4.28 4.78 -3.47
CA THR A 94 5.23 5.89 -3.58
C THR A 94 6.63 5.38 -3.29
N LYS A 95 7.67 6.11 -3.75
CA LYS A 95 9.09 5.80 -3.51
C LYS A 95 9.38 5.35 -2.08
N THR A 96 8.80 6.03 -1.09
CA THR A 96 9.07 5.78 0.34
C THR A 96 8.58 4.40 0.81
N TYR A 97 7.64 3.79 0.11
CA TYR A 97 7.07 2.48 0.43
C TYR A 97 7.60 1.35 -0.44
N HIS A 98 8.44 1.62 -1.43
CA HIS A 98 9.05 0.59 -2.27
C HIS A 98 9.76 -0.47 -1.43
N ASN A 99 10.57 -0.06 -0.45
CA ASN A 99 11.30 -1.01 0.39
C ASN A 99 10.51 -1.50 1.62
N LYS A 100 9.50 -0.74 2.06
CA LYS A 100 8.77 -1.04 3.30
C LYS A 100 7.53 -1.89 3.10
N ARG A 101 6.78 -1.68 2.00
CA ARG A 101 5.47 -2.30 1.77
C ARG A 101 5.41 -3.18 0.53
N LEU A 102 6.10 -2.83 -0.56
CA LEU A 102 6.07 -3.68 -1.75
C LEU A 102 6.66 -5.08 -1.52
N PRO A 103 7.71 -5.32 -0.72
CA PRO A 103 8.26 -6.66 -0.58
C PRO A 103 7.27 -7.65 0.03
N ILE A 104 6.42 -7.21 0.96
CA ILE A 104 5.38 -8.08 1.54
C ILE A 104 4.26 -8.35 0.55
N ILE A 105 3.81 -7.34 -0.21
CA ILE A 105 2.79 -7.52 -1.27
C ILE A 105 3.29 -8.50 -2.33
N LEU A 106 4.51 -8.27 -2.83
CA LEU A 106 5.12 -9.12 -3.85
C LEU A 106 5.36 -10.55 -3.36
N LYS A 107 5.59 -10.78 -2.07
CA LYS A 107 5.75 -12.14 -1.52
C LYS A 107 4.42 -12.84 -1.21
N THR A 108 3.30 -12.12 -1.20
CA THR A 108 2.01 -12.63 -0.75
C THR A 108 1.01 -12.65 -1.92
N TRP A 109 -0.10 -11.93 -1.81
CA TRP A 109 -1.25 -12.04 -2.70
C TRP A 109 -0.93 -11.66 -4.16
N PHE A 110 0.09 -10.84 -4.41
CA PHE A 110 0.52 -10.51 -5.79
C PHE A 110 0.83 -11.75 -6.61
N GLN A 111 1.35 -12.81 -5.98
CA GLN A 111 1.70 -14.06 -6.66
C GLN A 111 0.48 -14.75 -7.30
N LEU A 112 -0.72 -14.51 -6.77
CA LEU A 112 -1.97 -15.09 -7.26
C LEU A 112 -2.50 -14.40 -8.54
N ALA A 113 -2.17 -13.12 -8.76
CA ALA A 113 -2.74 -12.31 -9.83
C ALA A 113 -1.70 -11.40 -10.51
N ARG A 114 -0.51 -11.93 -10.77
CA ARG A 114 0.64 -11.16 -11.30
C ARG A 114 0.33 -10.45 -12.62
N LYS A 115 -0.43 -11.11 -13.51
CA LYS A 115 -0.76 -10.57 -14.84
C LYS A 115 -1.78 -9.43 -14.78
N GLN A 116 -2.63 -9.44 -13.76
CA GLN A 116 -3.74 -8.49 -13.59
C GLN A 116 -3.35 -7.28 -12.72
N THR A 117 -2.26 -7.37 -11.97
CA THR A 117 -1.86 -6.37 -10.99
C THR A 117 -0.85 -5.37 -11.57
N TRP A 118 -1.19 -4.10 -11.48
CA TRP A 118 -0.38 -2.96 -11.91
C TRP A 118 -0.08 -2.02 -10.73
N PHE A 119 1.18 -1.62 -10.59
CA PHE A 119 1.64 -0.71 -9.55
C PHE A 119 1.83 0.69 -10.10
N PHE A 120 1.28 1.68 -9.42
CA PHE A 120 1.33 3.09 -9.81
C PHE A 120 2.12 3.86 -8.77
N THR A 121 3.25 4.44 -9.17
CA THR A 121 4.19 5.12 -8.28
C THR A 121 4.58 6.50 -8.81
N ASP A 122 5.29 7.28 -8.00
CA ASP A 122 5.77 8.65 -8.33
C ASP A 122 7.23 8.69 -8.80
N THR A 123 7.90 7.54 -8.91
CA THR A 123 9.29 7.45 -9.35
C THR A 123 9.53 6.16 -10.11
N ASP A 124 10.46 6.18 -11.05
CA ASP A 124 10.97 4.95 -11.65
C ASP A 124 11.78 4.14 -10.63
N ASP A 125 11.65 2.82 -10.70
CA ASP A 125 12.41 1.87 -9.88
C ASP A 125 12.64 0.58 -10.67
N LEU A 126 13.84 0.47 -11.25
CA LEU A 126 14.18 -0.66 -12.13
C LEU A 126 14.13 -2.01 -11.38
N ALA A 127 14.49 -2.04 -10.09
CA ALA A 127 14.50 -3.27 -9.32
C ALA A 127 13.08 -3.81 -9.12
N PHE A 128 12.12 -2.94 -8.81
CA PHE A 128 10.72 -3.33 -8.68
C PHE A 128 10.03 -3.49 -10.04
N GLN A 129 10.48 -2.79 -11.09
CA GLN A 129 10.02 -3.01 -12.46
C GLN A 129 10.29 -4.45 -12.93
N MET A 130 11.50 -4.96 -12.68
CA MET A 130 11.84 -6.35 -13.01
C MET A 130 11.02 -7.35 -12.19
N LYS A 131 10.84 -7.10 -10.89
CA LYS A 131 10.06 -7.99 -9.99
C LYS A 131 8.56 -8.02 -10.32
N THR A 132 8.03 -6.94 -10.89
CA THR A 132 6.62 -6.82 -11.30
C THR A 132 6.40 -7.17 -12.77
N ASN A 133 7.42 -7.72 -13.45
CA ASN A 133 7.34 -8.10 -14.87
C ASN A 133 6.90 -6.93 -15.79
N GLY A 134 7.39 -5.72 -15.49
CA GLY A 134 7.07 -4.52 -16.23
C GLY A 134 5.77 -3.81 -15.81
N HIS A 135 5.06 -4.33 -14.81
CA HIS A 135 3.78 -3.76 -14.35
C HIS A 135 3.93 -2.66 -13.29
N MET A 136 5.03 -1.91 -13.28
CA MET A 136 5.17 -0.70 -12.48
C MET A 136 5.24 0.53 -13.39
N ILE A 137 4.34 1.48 -13.13
CA ILE A 137 4.16 2.69 -13.92
C ILE A 137 4.54 3.89 -13.05
N ASN A 138 5.50 4.66 -13.52
CA ASN A 138 5.74 5.98 -12.99
C ASN A 138 4.69 6.95 -13.52
N THR A 139 3.84 7.43 -12.62
CA THR A 139 2.75 8.38 -12.90
C THR A 139 3.26 9.81 -13.13
N ASN A 140 4.51 10.11 -12.77
CA ASN A 140 5.08 11.45 -12.73
C ASN A 140 4.25 12.46 -11.89
N CYS A 141 3.38 11.94 -11.02
CA CYS A 141 2.63 12.72 -10.05
C CYS A 141 3.50 12.97 -8.81
N SER A 142 3.15 13.99 -8.03
CA SER A 142 3.85 14.27 -6.77
C SER A 142 3.79 13.08 -5.80
N ALA A 143 4.87 12.88 -5.02
CA ALA A 143 4.94 11.95 -3.90
C ALA A 143 4.19 12.43 -2.64
N SER A 144 3.67 13.66 -2.65
CA SER A 144 2.88 14.22 -1.55
C SER A 144 1.58 13.43 -1.33
N HIS A 145 1.10 13.41 -0.08
CA HIS A 145 -0.20 12.84 0.29
C HIS A 145 -1.37 13.84 0.11
N SER A 146 -1.16 14.95 -0.61
CA SER A 146 -2.22 15.92 -0.90
C SER A 146 -3.31 15.32 -1.80
N ARG A 147 -4.55 15.84 -1.69
CA ARG A 147 -5.68 15.43 -2.54
C ARG A 147 -5.34 15.51 -4.03
N LYS A 148 -4.68 16.60 -4.46
CA LYS A 148 -4.25 16.78 -5.86
C LYS A 148 -3.31 15.68 -6.33
N ALA A 149 -2.32 15.30 -5.51
CA ALA A 149 -1.37 14.25 -5.84
C ALA A 149 -2.02 12.85 -5.87
N LEU A 150 -2.91 12.57 -4.93
CA LEU A 150 -3.67 11.31 -4.89
C LEU A 150 -4.61 11.17 -6.10
N CYS A 151 -5.34 12.24 -6.45
CA CYS A 151 -6.19 12.26 -7.63
C CYS A 151 -5.39 12.13 -8.93
N CYS A 152 -4.20 12.73 -9.00
CA CYS A 152 -3.30 12.58 -10.15
C CYS A 152 -2.88 11.12 -10.36
N LYS A 153 -2.47 10.40 -9.31
CA LYS A 153 -2.15 8.96 -9.44
C LYS A 153 -3.37 8.15 -9.89
N MET A 154 -4.53 8.47 -9.30
CA MET A 154 -5.79 7.83 -9.65
C MET A 154 -6.22 8.06 -11.10
N SER A 155 -6.00 9.25 -11.67
CA SER A 155 -6.33 9.51 -13.06
C SER A 155 -5.49 8.62 -13.99
N VAL A 156 -4.20 8.45 -13.70
CA VAL A 156 -3.34 7.54 -14.48
C VAL A 156 -3.79 6.08 -14.35
N GLU A 157 -4.23 5.64 -13.18
CA GLU A 157 -4.82 4.30 -13.01
C GLU A 157 -6.05 4.07 -13.88
N PHE A 158 -6.98 5.02 -13.88
CA PHE A 158 -8.17 4.95 -14.72
C PHE A 158 -7.81 4.99 -16.20
N ASP A 159 -6.90 5.87 -16.61
CA ASP A 159 -6.43 5.93 -17.99
C ASP A 159 -5.76 4.62 -18.44
N THR A 160 -5.01 3.96 -17.56
CA THR A 160 -4.42 2.65 -17.84
C THR A 160 -5.49 1.56 -17.91
N PHE A 161 -6.45 1.55 -16.99
CA PHE A 161 -7.57 0.61 -17.00
C PHE A 161 -8.39 0.72 -18.30
N LEU A 162 -8.73 1.93 -18.72
CA LEU A 162 -9.52 2.18 -19.94
C LEU A 162 -8.82 1.73 -21.23
N LYS A 163 -7.49 1.60 -21.21
CA LYS A 163 -6.71 1.05 -22.33
C LYS A 163 -6.71 -0.48 -22.38
N THR A 164 -7.22 -1.14 -21.34
CA THR A 164 -7.37 -2.60 -21.30
C THR A 164 -8.76 -3.00 -21.78
N ASP A 165 -8.92 -4.23 -22.26
CA ASP A 165 -10.21 -4.77 -22.68
C ASP A 165 -11.06 -5.31 -21.51
N LYS A 166 -10.78 -4.88 -20.27
CA LYS A 166 -11.37 -5.41 -19.02
C LYS A 166 -12.57 -4.58 -18.51
N LYS A 167 -13.34 -3.99 -19.43
CA LYS A 167 -14.43 -3.05 -19.15
C LYS A 167 -15.78 -3.72 -18.92
#